data_AF-A0A6D2HLA6-F1
#
_entry.id   AF-A0A6D2HLA6-F1
#
_cell.length_a   1.000
_cell.length_b   1.000
_cell.length_c   1.000
_cell.angle_alpha   90.00
_cell.angle_beta   90.00
_cell.angle_gamma   90.00
#
_symmetry.space_group_name_H-M   'P 1'
#
loop_
_entity.id
_entity.type
_entity.pdbx_description
1 polymer ?
#
loop_
_entity_poly.entity_id
_entity_poly.type
_entity_poly.pdbx_seq_one_letter_code
_entity_poly.pdbx_strand_id
1 'polypeptide(L)'
;MVSLPTSSSSSYSLDHRLISDGEYGLSENCYCGGDVYLETSTIEGDYGRRFFVCTKRDCEGYHIRKLWDTVIYEEVQILHTEIKRLGEKTEEDLKRLGEKTEEALEELKDGSLITLCTDLWVAESEIVELKKANVELKDHVVQLKALVRLLNKKHGTVELTFVVSVLVLFLGLFTIWFK
;
A
#
# COMPACT_ATOMS: atom_id res chain seq x y z
N MET A 1 71.64 -28.16 -40.92
CA MET A 1 70.32 -28.31 -40.27
C MET A 1 70.52 -28.00 -38.79
N VAL A 2 70.20 -26.77 -38.39
CA VAL A 2 70.31 -26.31 -37.00
C VAL A 2 68.90 -25.97 -36.56
N SER A 3 68.40 -26.68 -35.55
CA SER A 3 67.05 -26.52 -35.00
C SER A 3 66.99 -25.23 -34.17
N LEU A 4 65.97 -24.39 -34.41
CA LEU A 4 65.66 -23.22 -33.58
C LEU A 4 65.03 -23.65 -32.24
N PRO A 5 65.29 -22.94 -31.14
CA PRO A 5 64.52 -23.09 -29.92
C PRO A 5 63.13 -22.49 -30.09
N THR A 6 62.12 -23.27 -29.73
CA THR A 6 60.70 -22.93 -29.74
C THR A 6 60.41 -21.79 -28.77
N SER A 7 60.01 -20.63 -29.28
CA SER A 7 59.39 -19.57 -28.49
C SER A 7 58.07 -20.10 -27.90
N SER A 8 58.04 -20.32 -26.59
CA SER A 8 56.80 -20.53 -25.85
C SER A 8 56.01 -19.22 -25.85
N SER A 9 55.01 -19.15 -26.71
CA SER A 9 53.97 -18.12 -26.71
C SER A 9 53.10 -18.31 -25.45
N SER A 10 53.32 -17.51 -24.42
CA SER A 10 52.35 -17.37 -23.33
C SER A 10 51.26 -16.41 -23.81
N SER A 11 50.18 -16.97 -24.32
CA SER A 11 48.96 -16.22 -24.63
C SER A 11 48.33 -15.74 -23.33
N TYR A 12 48.60 -14.49 -22.95
CA TYR A 12 47.81 -13.81 -21.93
C TYR A 12 46.44 -13.51 -22.56
N SER A 13 45.41 -14.30 -22.22
CA SER A 13 44.03 -13.97 -22.58
C SER A 13 43.59 -12.80 -21.71
N LEU A 14 43.73 -11.57 -22.20
CA LEU A 14 43.04 -10.42 -21.59
C LEU A 14 41.55 -10.58 -21.85
N ASP A 15 40.75 -10.62 -20.78
CA ASP A 15 39.30 -10.50 -20.89
C ASP A 15 38.97 -9.10 -21.41
N HIS A 16 38.35 -9.02 -22.58
CA HIS A 16 38.01 -7.76 -23.25
C HIS A 16 37.07 -6.87 -22.40
N ARG A 17 36.34 -7.45 -21.44
CA ARG A 17 35.51 -6.68 -20.50
C ARG A 17 36.35 -5.90 -19.48
N LEU A 18 37.40 -6.51 -18.93
CA LEU A 18 38.33 -5.86 -18.00
C LEU A 18 39.16 -4.75 -18.67
N ILE A 19 39.43 -4.87 -19.97
CA ILE A 19 40.12 -3.83 -20.75
C ILE A 19 39.23 -2.58 -20.86
N SER A 20 37.95 -2.77 -21.17
CA SER A 20 37.00 -1.65 -21.31
C SER A 20 36.78 -0.89 -20.01
N ASP A 21 36.67 -1.60 -18.89
CA ASP A 21 36.43 -0.99 -17.57
C ASP A 21 37.71 -0.40 -16.95
N GLY A 22 38.89 -0.89 -17.35
CA GLY A 22 40.16 -0.38 -16.88
C GLY A 22 40.68 0.83 -17.64
N GLU A 23 40.11 1.22 -18.78
CA GLU A 23 40.58 2.35 -19.63
C GLU A 23 39.98 3.70 -19.25
N TYR A 24 38.77 3.76 -18.66
CA TYR A 24 38.09 5.03 -18.32
C TYR A 24 37.44 4.96 -16.93
N GLY A 25 37.78 5.91 -16.05
CA GLY A 25 37.32 5.93 -14.66
C GLY A 25 38.17 5.08 -13.72
N LEU A 26 37.65 4.83 -12.52
CA LEU A 26 38.32 4.03 -11.50
C LEU A 26 38.08 2.55 -11.73
N SER A 27 39.18 1.80 -11.87
CA SER A 27 39.12 0.35 -12.00
C SER A 27 39.32 -0.32 -10.63
N GLU A 28 38.42 -1.23 -10.25
CA GLU A 28 38.51 -2.00 -9.00
C GLU A 28 39.69 -3.00 -9.04
N ASN A 29 39.99 -3.56 -10.21
CA ASN A 29 41.05 -4.54 -10.40
C ASN A 29 41.87 -4.27 -11.65
N CYS A 30 43.15 -4.60 -11.62
CA CYS A 30 44.03 -4.54 -12.78
C CYS A 30 43.62 -5.59 -13.83
N TYR A 31 44.00 -5.38 -15.09
CA TYR A 31 43.81 -6.34 -16.20
C TYR A 31 44.32 -7.76 -15.92
N CYS A 32 45.27 -7.91 -15.00
CA CYS A 32 45.81 -9.21 -14.55
C CYS A 32 45.06 -9.83 -13.36
N GLY A 33 43.96 -9.21 -12.91
CA GLY A 33 43.21 -9.57 -11.70
C GLY A 33 43.93 -9.24 -10.39
N GLY A 34 44.99 -8.43 -10.43
CA GLY A 34 45.64 -7.89 -9.23
C GLY A 34 44.90 -6.69 -8.66
N ASP A 35 44.98 -6.49 -7.36
CA ASP A 35 44.38 -5.31 -6.71
C ASP A 35 45.11 -4.03 -7.11
N VAL A 36 44.36 -2.93 -7.16
CA VAL A 36 44.85 -1.58 -7.47
C VAL A 36 44.95 -0.77 -6.18
N TYR A 37 46.06 -0.07 -5.99
CA TYR A 37 46.27 0.82 -4.84
C TYR A 37 46.83 2.16 -5.26
N LEU A 38 46.75 3.15 -4.37
CA LEU A 38 47.25 4.50 -4.61
C LEU A 38 48.71 4.63 -4.16
N GLU A 39 49.61 4.87 -5.10
CA GLU A 39 51.03 5.11 -4.88
C GLU A 39 51.35 6.60 -5.09
N THR A 40 52.20 7.17 -4.24
CA THR A 40 52.78 8.50 -4.47
C THR A 40 54.16 8.33 -5.07
N SER A 41 54.41 8.90 -6.25
CA SER A 41 55.71 8.78 -6.89
C SER A 41 56.78 9.54 -6.12
N THR A 42 57.91 8.87 -5.95
CA THR A 42 59.15 9.45 -5.40
C THR A 42 60.21 9.66 -6.50
N ILE A 43 59.86 9.43 -7.76
CA ILE A 43 60.79 9.54 -8.90
C ILE A 43 60.97 11.01 -9.27
N GLU A 44 62.20 11.38 -9.63
CA GLU A 44 62.53 12.73 -10.11
C GLU A 44 61.79 13.01 -11.43
N GLY A 45 60.96 14.07 -11.45
CA GLY A 45 60.12 14.46 -12.59
C GLY A 45 58.62 14.28 -12.37
N ASP A 46 58.19 13.29 -11.60
CA ASP A 46 56.79 13.12 -11.17
C ASP A 46 56.64 13.05 -9.64
N TYR A 47 57.64 13.52 -8.90
CA TYR A 47 57.66 13.56 -7.44
C TYR A 47 56.37 14.17 -6.86
N GLY A 48 55.75 13.45 -5.94
CA GLY A 48 54.50 13.84 -5.28
C GLY A 48 53.23 13.59 -6.10
N ARG A 49 53.33 13.21 -7.38
CA ARG A 49 52.16 12.80 -8.16
C ARG A 49 51.65 11.45 -7.66
N ARG A 50 50.32 11.27 -7.69
CA ARG A 50 49.67 10.05 -7.23
C ARG A 50 49.19 9.22 -8.39
N PHE A 51 49.37 7.91 -8.30
CA PHE A 51 49.00 6.97 -9.33
C PHE A 51 48.22 5.80 -8.75
N PHE A 52 47.18 5.36 -9.43
CA PHE A 52 46.59 4.05 -9.22
C PHE A 52 47.45 3.00 -9.90
N VAL A 53 47.98 2.05 -9.14
CA VAL A 53 48.95 1.06 -9.58
C VAL A 53 48.55 -0.35 -9.18
N CYS A 54 48.90 -1.32 -10.03
CA CYS A 54 48.71 -2.75 -9.74
C CYS A 54 49.71 -3.26 -8.69
N THR A 55 49.23 -4.07 -7.75
CA THR A 55 50.07 -4.83 -6.78
C THR A 55 51.02 -5.82 -7.43
N LYS A 56 50.67 -6.36 -8.60
CA LYS A 56 51.46 -7.37 -9.35
C LYS A 56 52.21 -6.78 -10.54
N ARG A 57 52.52 -5.47 -10.51
CA ARG A 57 53.12 -4.74 -11.64
C ARG A 57 54.47 -5.28 -12.11
N ASP A 58 55.17 -6.02 -11.26
CA ASP A 58 56.47 -6.62 -11.58
C ASP A 58 56.35 -7.95 -12.34
N CYS A 59 55.13 -8.51 -12.46
CA CYS A 59 54.87 -9.68 -13.28
C CYS A 59 54.81 -9.32 -14.76
N GLU A 60 55.17 -10.27 -15.65
CA GLU A 60 55.00 -10.09 -17.09
C GLU A 60 53.52 -9.82 -17.45
N GLY A 61 53.27 -8.82 -18.28
CA GLY A 61 51.92 -8.46 -18.75
C GLY A 61 51.62 -6.96 -18.68
N TYR A 62 50.42 -6.59 -19.10
CA TYR A 62 49.92 -5.21 -19.04
C TYR A 62 49.31 -4.92 -17.67
N HIS A 63 49.79 -3.85 -17.03
CA HIS A 63 49.35 -3.43 -15.70
C HIS A 63 48.89 -1.98 -15.65
N ILE A 64 47.91 -1.71 -14.81
CA ILE A 64 47.40 -0.35 -14.59
C ILE A 64 48.47 0.49 -13.89
N ARG A 65 48.77 1.64 -14.49
CA ARG A 65 49.41 2.81 -13.85
C ARG A 65 48.75 4.07 -14.40
N LYS A 66 47.77 4.61 -13.68
CA LYS A 66 47.03 5.80 -14.09
C LYS A 66 47.21 6.95 -13.12
N LEU A 67 47.25 8.17 -13.64
CA LEU A 67 47.34 9.37 -12.81
C LEU A 67 46.03 9.56 -12.04
N TRP A 68 46.14 9.82 -10.73
CA TRP A 68 44.98 10.01 -9.85
C TRP A 68 44.06 11.13 -10.35
N ASP A 69 44.59 12.27 -10.76
CA ASP A 69 43.78 13.41 -11.24
C ASP A 69 42.92 13.04 -12.45
N THR A 70 43.49 12.30 -13.41
CA THR A 70 42.77 11.82 -14.59
C THR A 70 41.65 10.86 -14.21
N VAL A 71 41.96 9.88 -13.36
CA VAL A 71 40.98 8.87 -12.93
C VAL A 71 39.83 9.52 -12.17
N ILE A 72 40.11 10.44 -11.24
CA ILE A 72 39.07 11.14 -10.49
C ILE A 72 38.23 12.01 -11.41
N TYR A 73 38.85 12.71 -12.38
CA TYR A 73 38.10 13.50 -13.34
C TYR A 73 37.13 12.63 -14.15
N GLU A 74 37.58 11.50 -14.68
CA GLU A 74 36.75 10.55 -15.42
C GLU A 74 35.62 10.00 -14.55
N GLU A 75 35.92 9.58 -13.32
CA GLU A 75 34.94 9.05 -12.37
C GLU A 75 33.86 10.09 -12.06
N VAL A 76 34.24 11.36 -11.85
CA VAL A 76 33.29 12.45 -11.62
C VAL A 76 32.37 12.66 -12.84
N GLN A 77 32.87 12.55 -14.06
CA GLN A 77 32.04 12.66 -15.27
C GLN A 77 31.05 11.49 -15.39
N ILE A 78 31.50 10.27 -15.07
CA ILE A 78 30.65 9.07 -15.04
C ILE A 78 29.52 9.27 -14.02
N LEU A 79 29.88 9.60 -12.78
CA LEU A 79 28.92 9.82 -11.70
C LEU A 79 27.95 10.95 -12.02
N HIS A 80 28.42 12.06 -12.60
CA HIS A 80 27.56 13.16 -13.01
C HIS A 80 26.51 12.72 -14.04
N THR A 81 26.94 11.95 -15.05
CA THR A 81 26.05 11.43 -16.09
C THR A 81 25.02 10.45 -15.51
N GLU A 82 25.45 9.56 -14.61
CA GLU A 82 24.56 8.59 -13.99
C GLU A 82 23.54 9.25 -13.05
N ILE A 83 23.97 10.23 -12.25
CA ILE A 83 23.07 11.04 -11.41
C ILE A 83 22.00 11.71 -12.27
N LYS A 84 22.39 12.30 -13.40
CA LYS A 84 21.46 12.94 -14.32
C LYS A 84 20.44 11.94 -14.88
N ARG A 85 20.92 10.80 -15.38
CA ARG A 85 20.08 9.72 -15.94
C ARG A 85 19.11 9.16 -14.90
N LEU A 86 19.56 8.95 -13.67
CA LEU A 86 18.72 8.50 -12.56
C LEU A 86 17.69 9.56 -12.17
N GLY A 87 18.06 10.84 -12.18
CA GLY A 87 17.14 11.95 -11.97
C GLY A 87 16.00 11.97 -12.98
N GLU A 88 16.34 11.93 -14.28
CA GLU A 88 15.36 11.88 -15.38
C GLU A 88 14.43 10.68 -15.26
N LYS A 89 14.97 9.48 -15.00
CA LYS A 89 14.16 8.27 -14.80
C LYS A 89 13.22 8.40 -13.59
N THR A 90 13.70 8.98 -12.49
CA THR A 90 12.89 9.16 -11.28
C THR A 90 11.73 10.11 -11.54
N GLU A 91 11.97 11.20 -12.28
CA GLU A 91 10.94 12.15 -12.69
C GLU A 91 9.88 11.48 -13.59
N GLU A 92 10.31 10.70 -14.58
CA GLU A 92 9.41 9.92 -15.44
C GLU A 92 8.58 8.89 -14.66
N ASP A 93 9.21 8.16 -13.74
CA ASP A 93 8.54 7.16 -12.90
C ASP A 93 7.53 7.83 -11.96
N LEU A 94 7.85 8.98 -11.38
CA LEU A 94 6.93 9.78 -10.56
C LEU A 94 5.73 10.28 -11.36
N LYS A 95 5.96 10.78 -12.57
CA LYS A 95 4.89 11.23 -13.47
C LYS A 95 3.94 10.09 -13.82
N ARG A 96 4.49 8.93 -14.22
CA ARG A 96 3.69 7.73 -14.54
C ARG A 96 2.91 7.22 -13.32
N LEU A 97 3.49 7.30 -12.13
CA LEU A 97 2.79 6.93 -10.90
C LEU A 97 1.64 7.90 -10.62
N GLY A 98 1.87 9.20 -10.79
CA GLY A 98 0.84 10.25 -10.67
C GLY A 98 -0.35 10.00 -11.59
N GLU A 99 -0.09 9.76 -12.88
CA GLU A 99 -1.14 9.45 -13.86
C GLU A 99 -1.95 8.21 -13.47
N LYS A 100 -1.30 7.12 -13.04
CA LYS A 100 -2.00 5.91 -12.55
C LYS A 100 -2.82 6.17 -11.29
N THR A 101 -2.33 6.99 -10.36
CA THR A 101 -3.07 7.31 -9.14
C THR A 101 -4.29 8.18 -9.44
N GLU A 102 -4.19 9.08 -10.42
CA GLU A 102 -5.31 9.91 -10.86
C GLU A 102 -6.36 9.07 -11.60
N GLU A 103 -5.93 8.18 -12.50
CA GLU A 103 -6.82 7.22 -13.17
C GLU A 103 -7.58 6.35 -12.17
N ALA A 104 -6.88 5.74 -11.21
CA ALA A 104 -7.53 4.94 -10.15
C ALA A 104 -8.47 5.76 -9.26
N LEU A 105 -8.16 7.05 -9.04
CA LEU A 105 -9.03 7.95 -8.30
C LEU A 105 -10.30 8.27 -9.09
N GLU A 106 -10.19 8.49 -10.39
CA GLU A 106 -11.34 8.72 -11.26
C GLU A 106 -12.21 7.46 -11.39
N GLU A 107 -11.62 6.27 -11.52
CA GLU A 107 -12.36 4.99 -11.47
C GLU A 107 -13.14 4.82 -10.15
N LEU A 108 -12.56 5.25 -9.03
CA LEU A 108 -13.23 5.20 -7.74
C LEU A 108 -14.34 6.26 -7.62
N LYS A 109 -14.14 7.44 -8.21
CA LYS A 109 -15.11 8.53 -8.23
C LYS A 109 -16.28 8.26 -9.18
N ASP A 110 -16.09 7.44 -10.21
CA ASP A 110 -17.06 7.20 -11.28
C ASP A 110 -18.33 6.56 -10.73
N GLY A 111 -19.20 7.43 -10.21
CA GLY A 111 -20.58 7.21 -9.81
C GLY A 111 -20.80 6.30 -8.62
N SER A 112 -20.10 5.17 -8.54
CA SER A 112 -20.45 4.04 -7.68
C SER A 112 -20.39 4.40 -6.20
N LEU A 113 -19.27 4.98 -5.75
CA LEU A 113 -19.10 5.37 -4.36
C LEU A 113 -20.06 6.51 -3.97
N ILE A 114 -20.22 7.51 -4.83
CA ILE A 114 -21.11 8.65 -4.58
C ILE A 114 -22.56 8.18 -4.51
N THR A 115 -22.99 7.33 -5.44
CA THR A 115 -24.34 6.75 -5.49
C THR A 115 -24.58 5.88 -4.26
N LEU A 116 -23.63 5.03 -3.88
CA LEU A 116 -23.69 4.25 -2.65
C LEU A 116 -23.81 5.12 -1.40
N CYS A 117 -23.03 6.21 -1.32
CA CYS A 117 -23.11 7.14 -0.20
C CYS A 117 -24.47 7.87 -0.15
N THR A 118 -25.02 8.28 -1.30
CA THR A 118 -26.35 8.91 -1.34
C THR A 118 -27.46 7.91 -0.99
N ASP A 119 -27.39 6.69 -1.52
CA ASP A 119 -28.35 5.62 -1.25
C ASP A 119 -28.33 5.23 0.23
N LEU A 120 -27.13 5.12 0.82
CA LEU A 120 -26.97 4.85 2.25
C LEU A 120 -27.58 5.98 3.10
N TRP A 121 -27.37 7.24 2.73
CA TRP A 121 -27.93 8.38 3.45
C TRP A 121 -29.46 8.44 3.38
N VAL A 122 -30.04 8.13 2.21
CA VAL A 122 -31.49 8.01 2.03
C VAL A 122 -32.03 6.88 2.90
N ALA A 123 -31.41 5.70 2.87
CA ALA A 123 -31.81 4.55 3.68
C ALA A 123 -31.73 4.86 5.19
N GLU A 124 -30.68 5.54 5.64
CA GLU A 124 -30.57 5.98 7.05
C GLU A 124 -31.71 6.90 7.45
N SER A 125 -32.10 7.84 6.58
CA SER A 125 -33.21 8.76 6.82
C SER A 125 -34.55 8.04 6.92
N GLU A 126 -34.80 7.06 6.04
CA GLU A 126 -36.01 6.23 6.09
C GLU A 126 -36.08 5.37 7.35
N ILE A 127 -34.94 4.82 7.81
CA ILE A 127 -34.86 4.06 9.06
C ILE A 127 -35.27 4.92 10.25
N VAL A 128 -34.89 6.20 10.27
CA VAL A 128 -35.28 7.13 11.34
C VAL A 128 -36.79 7.36 11.36
N GLU A 129 -37.40 7.61 10.21
CA GLU A 129 -38.85 7.81 10.11
C GLU A 129 -39.64 6.54 10.48
N LEU A 130 -39.19 5.37 10.01
CA LEU A 130 -39.80 4.09 10.38
C LEU A 130 -39.70 3.80 11.88
N LYS A 131 -38.57 4.14 12.52
CA LYS A 131 -38.41 4.01 13.97
C LYS A 131 -39.42 4.88 14.72
N LYS A 132 -39.64 6.11 14.27
CA LYS A 132 -40.62 7.02 14.86
C LYS A 132 -42.04 6.47 14.74
N ALA A 133 -42.44 6.02 13.55
CA ALA A 133 -43.75 5.40 13.33
C ALA A 133 -43.95 4.13 14.18
N ASN A 134 -42.90 3.33 14.37
CA ASN A 134 -42.95 2.14 15.22
C ASN A 134 -43.23 2.49 16.69
N VAL A 135 -42.60 3.55 17.21
CA VAL A 135 -42.85 4.04 18.57
C VAL A 135 -44.31 4.49 18.72
N GLU A 136 -44.83 5.27 17.77
CA GLU A 136 -46.22 5.74 17.80
C GLU A 136 -47.23 4.58 17.73
N LEU A 137 -46.99 3.62 16.83
CA LEU A 137 -47.81 2.41 16.75
C LEU A 137 -47.79 1.61 18.05
N LYS A 138 -46.63 1.52 18.71
CA LYS A 138 -46.48 0.83 19.99
C LYS A 138 -47.31 1.50 21.09
N ASP A 139 -47.36 2.82 21.12
CA ASP A 139 -48.21 3.58 22.04
C ASP A 139 -49.70 3.35 21.76
N HIS A 140 -50.11 3.36 20.48
CA HIS A 140 -51.49 3.03 20.09
C HIS A 140 -51.88 1.61 20.50
N VAL A 141 -50.97 0.63 20.40
CA VAL A 141 -51.22 -0.74 20.88
C VAL A 141 -51.41 -0.78 22.40
N VAL A 142 -50.61 -0.02 23.15
CA VAL A 142 -50.76 0.07 24.62
C VAL A 142 -52.11 0.68 24.99
N GLN A 143 -52.52 1.76 24.31
CA GLN A 143 -53.82 2.39 24.52
C GLN A 143 -54.98 1.45 24.18
N LEU A 144 -54.92 0.77 23.02
CA LEU A 144 -55.94 -0.19 22.61
C LEU A 144 -56.06 -1.34 23.62
N LYS A 145 -54.93 -1.85 24.12
CA LYS A 145 -54.89 -2.89 25.17
C LYS A 145 -55.51 -2.41 26.49
N ALA A 146 -55.42 -1.13 26.82
CA ALA A 146 -56.10 -0.56 27.97
C ALA A 146 -57.62 -0.46 27.75
N LEU A 147 -58.05 0.00 26.56
CA LEU A 147 -59.47 0.06 26.19
C LEU A 147 -60.13 -1.31 26.18
N VAL A 148 -59.48 -2.33 25.61
CA VAL A 148 -59.98 -3.71 25.63
C VAL A 148 -60.14 -4.22 27.06
N ARG A 149 -59.19 -3.94 27.96
CA ARG A 149 -59.31 -4.28 29.39
C ARG A 149 -60.51 -3.59 30.06
N LEU A 150 -60.74 -2.31 29.75
CA LEU A 150 -61.89 -1.56 30.28
C LEU A 150 -63.22 -2.13 29.77
N LEU A 151 -63.33 -2.42 28.47
CA LEU A 151 -64.52 -3.02 27.87
C LEU A 151 -64.81 -4.40 28.45
N ASN A 152 -63.80 -5.26 28.58
CA ASN A 152 -63.96 -6.58 29.17
C ASN A 152 -64.46 -6.51 30.63
N LYS A 153 -63.91 -5.58 31.43
CA LYS A 153 -64.38 -5.34 32.81
C LYS A 153 -65.84 -4.86 32.84
N LYS A 154 -66.20 -3.90 31.97
CA LYS A 154 -67.57 -3.38 31.89
C LYS A 154 -68.56 -4.47 31.47
N HIS A 155 -68.22 -5.26 30.46
CA HIS A 155 -69.07 -6.34 29.99
C HIS A 155 -69.29 -7.39 31.10
N GLY A 156 -68.24 -7.80 31.82
CA GLY A 156 -68.37 -8.69 32.97
C GLY A 156 -69.25 -8.14 34.10
N THR A 157 -69.19 -6.83 34.38
CA THR A 157 -70.09 -6.22 35.37
C THR A 157 -71.54 -6.19 34.90
N VAL A 158 -71.79 -5.93 33.62
CA VAL A 158 -73.16 -5.90 33.06
C VAL A 158 -73.79 -7.28 33.12
N GLU A 159 -73.07 -8.32 32.69
CA GLU A 159 -73.50 -9.72 32.81
C GLU A 159 -73.86 -10.08 34.26
N LEU A 160 -73.01 -9.72 35.23
CA LEU A 160 -73.30 -9.98 36.65
C LEU A 160 -74.55 -9.24 37.14
N THR A 161 -74.72 -7.97 36.79
CA THR A 161 -75.92 -7.20 37.20
C THR A 161 -77.20 -7.73 36.56
N PHE A 162 -77.13 -8.22 35.32
CA PHE A 162 -78.25 -8.83 34.63
C PHE A 162 -78.67 -10.13 35.32
N VAL A 163 -77.71 -11.01 35.62
CA VAL A 163 -77.95 -12.27 36.33
C VAL A 163 -78.56 -12.03 37.73
N VAL A 164 -78.02 -11.08 38.50
CA VAL A 164 -78.56 -10.73 39.83
C VAL A 164 -79.97 -10.18 39.73
N SER A 165 -80.25 -9.29 38.76
CA SER A 165 -81.60 -8.72 38.58
C SER A 165 -82.62 -9.80 38.23
N VAL A 166 -82.26 -10.73 37.35
CA VAL A 166 -83.09 -11.89 36.99
C VAL A 166 -83.36 -12.77 38.21
N LEU A 167 -82.33 -13.06 39.03
CA LEU A 167 -82.46 -13.82 40.27
C LEU A 167 -83.40 -13.16 41.30
N VAL A 168 -83.29 -11.84 41.49
CA VAL A 168 -84.17 -11.09 42.41
C VAL A 168 -85.62 -11.14 41.94
N LEU A 169 -85.87 -11.00 40.63
CA LEU A 169 -87.21 -11.14 40.06
C LEU A 169 -87.77 -12.55 40.29
N PHE A 170 -86.96 -13.59 40.07
CA PHE A 170 -87.37 -14.98 40.36
C PHE A 170 -87.69 -15.21 41.84
N LEU A 171 -86.87 -14.70 42.77
CA LEU A 171 -87.14 -14.81 44.21
C LEU A 171 -88.39 -14.04 44.64
N GLY A 172 -88.61 -12.85 44.07
CA GLY A 172 -89.82 -12.06 44.29
C GLY A 172 -91.09 -12.81 43.82
N LEU A 173 -91.05 -13.38 42.63
CA LEU A 173 -92.15 -14.22 42.12
C LEU A 173 -92.37 -15.48 42.99
N PHE A 174 -91.29 -16.13 43.43
CA PHE A 174 -91.36 -17.32 44.29
C PHE A 174 -92.02 -17.00 45.64
N THR A 175 -91.70 -15.86 46.25
CA THR A 175 -92.31 -15.42 47.53
C THR A 175 -93.77 -15.03 47.42
N ILE A 176 -94.22 -14.52 46.26
CA ILE A 176 -95.64 -14.24 46.00
C ILE A 176 -96.43 -15.55 45.84
N TRP A 177 -95.83 -16.57 45.21
CA TRP A 177 -96.53 -17.82 44.88
C TRP A 177 -96.65 -18.79 46.06
N PHE A 178 -95.74 -18.72 47.04
CA PHE A 178 -95.71 -19.58 48.23
C PHE A 178 -96.30 -18.95 49.50
N LYS A 179 -97.04 -17.85 49.37
CA LYS A 179 -97.72 -17.16 50.48
C LYS A 179 -99.23 -17.33 50.38
#